data_AF-A0A850BNR6-F1
#
_entry.id   AF-A0A850BNR6-F1
#
_cell.length_a   1.000
_cell.length_b   1.000
_cell.length_c   1.000
_cell.angle_alpha   90.00
_cell.angle_beta   90.00
_cell.angle_gamma   90.00
#
_symmetry.space_group_name_H-M   'P 1'
#
loop_
_entity.id
_entity.type
_entity.pdbx_description
1 polymer ?
#
loop_
_entity_poly.entity_id
_entity_poly.type
_entity_poly.pdbx_seq_one_letter_code
_entity_poly.pdbx_strand_id
1 'polypeptide(L)'
;MGDHKKAVPSDLGELKTYLQKLAENQKHLKSVKVNKGRIEIDLSFAANMAGYKDSYMPLKADKVSDATTLINRLMDGLKRGSTPSDADAQSLFDMIDQQGA
;
A
#
# COMPACT_ATOMS: atom_id res chain seq x y z
N MET A 1 12.13 -8.87 13.44
CA MET A 1 11.76 -7.71 12.60
C MET A 1 11.41 -8.28 11.24
N GLY A 2 10.18 -8.11 10.77
CA GLY A 2 9.78 -8.64 9.46
C GLY A 2 10.53 -7.87 8.37
N ASP A 3 11.21 -8.57 7.47
CA ASP A 3 11.86 -7.98 6.31
C ASP A 3 10.79 -7.53 5.31
N HIS A 4 10.40 -6.26 5.34
CA HIS A 4 9.53 -5.70 4.32
C HIS A 4 10.26 -5.70 2.97
N LYS A 5 9.67 -6.30 1.94
CA LYS A 5 10.20 -6.27 0.58
C LYS A 5 9.82 -4.94 -0.08
N LYS A 6 10.80 -4.27 -0.70
CA LYS A 6 10.53 -3.08 -1.53
C LYS A 6 9.61 -3.48 -2.68
N ALA A 7 8.46 -2.80 -2.78
CA ALA A 7 7.44 -3.04 -3.78
C ALA A 7 7.10 -1.72 -4.46
N VAL A 8 8.02 -1.20 -5.28
CA VAL A 8 7.75 0.01 -6.08
C VAL A 8 7.01 -0.42 -7.35
N PRO A 9 5.77 0.05 -7.58
CA PRO A 9 5.06 -0.23 -8.83
C PRO A 9 5.77 0.47 -10.00
N SER A 10 5.92 -0.27 -11.10
CA SER A 10 6.54 0.24 -12.33
C SER A 10 5.61 1.20 -13.07
N ASP A 11 4.30 0.94 -12.96
CA ASP A 11 3.24 1.71 -13.58
C ASP A 11 1.95 1.75 -12.71
N LEU A 12 1.04 2.64 -13.10
CA LEU A 12 -0.25 2.82 -12.43
C LEU A 12 -1.11 1.55 -12.43
N GLY A 13 -1.07 0.78 -13.52
CA GLY A 13 -1.84 -0.45 -13.68
C GLY A 13 -1.38 -1.54 -12.71
N GLU A 14 -0.08 -1.66 -12.47
CA GLU A 14 0.47 -2.54 -11.42
C GLU A 14 -0.01 -2.12 -10.04
N LEU A 15 0.06 -0.82 -9.70
CA LEU A 15 -0.41 -0.33 -8.41
C LEU A 15 -1.91 -0.56 -8.23
N LYS A 16 -2.72 -0.29 -9.26
CA LYS A 16 -4.16 -0.54 -9.24
C LYS A 16 -4.46 -2.02 -9.02
N THR A 17 -3.82 -2.90 -9.79
CA THR A 17 -3.98 -4.35 -9.66
C THR A 17 -3.59 -4.81 -8.25
N TYR A 18 -2.53 -4.24 -7.70
CA TYR A 18 -2.08 -4.53 -6.35
C TYR A 18 -3.09 -4.07 -5.28
N LEU A 19 -3.63 -2.86 -5.39
CA LEU A 19 -4.66 -2.32 -4.52
C LEU A 19 -5.97 -3.10 -4.58
N GLN A 20 -6.36 -3.56 -5.77
CA GLN A 20 -7.52 -4.44 -5.96
C GLN A 20 -7.31 -5.79 -5.29
N LYS A 21 -6.15 -6.43 -5.49
CA LYS A 21 -5.80 -7.68 -4.80
C LYS A 21 -5.78 -7.53 -3.29
N LEU A 22 -5.30 -6.39 -2.78
CA LEU A 22 -5.35 -6.05 -1.36
C LEU A 22 -6.78 -5.96 -0.84
N ALA A 23 -7.68 -5.37 -1.62
CA ALA A 23 -9.10 -5.29 -1.28
C ALA A 23 -9.78 -6.66 -1.26
N GLU A 24 -9.56 -7.46 -2.31
CA GLU A 24 -10.07 -8.84 -2.41
C GLU A 24 -9.55 -9.73 -1.27
N ASN A 25 -8.30 -9.52 -0.87
CA ASN A 25 -7.62 -10.28 0.18
C ASN A 25 -7.52 -9.51 1.50
N GLN A 26 -8.44 -8.59 1.77
CA GLN A 26 -8.39 -7.75 2.97
C GLN A 26 -8.29 -8.55 4.28
N LYS A 27 -8.89 -9.74 4.35
CA LYS A 27 -8.75 -10.67 5.50
C LYS A 27 -7.31 -11.13 5.78
N HIS A 28 -6.44 -11.01 4.78
CA HIS A 28 -5.01 -11.30 4.84
C HIS A 28 -4.15 -10.06 5.06
N LEU A 29 -4.77 -8.87 5.10
CA LEU A 29 -4.12 -7.61 5.38
C LEU A 29 -4.18 -7.34 6.89
N LYS A 30 -3.02 -7.16 7.53
CA LYS A 30 -2.94 -6.86 8.96
C LYS A 30 -2.98 -5.36 9.21
N SER A 31 -2.15 -4.60 8.51
CA SER A 31 -2.13 -3.13 8.58
C SER A 31 -1.49 -2.52 7.35
N VAL A 32 -1.97 -1.32 6.98
CA VAL A 32 -1.27 -0.42 6.06
C VAL A 32 -1.08 0.90 6.76
N LYS A 33 0.15 1.38 6.82
CA LYS A 33 0.50 2.61 7.55
C LYS A 33 1.62 3.34 6.84
N VAL A 34 1.65 4.65 6.97
CA VAL A 34 2.79 5.45 6.52
C VAL A 34 3.74 5.64 7.70
N ASN A 35 5.01 5.28 7.51
CA ASN A 35 6.04 5.34 8.54
C ASN A 35 7.38 5.69 7.89
N LYS A 36 8.16 6.60 8.50
CA LYS A 36 9.52 6.97 8.03
C LYS A 36 9.63 7.23 6.51
N GLY A 37 8.65 7.92 5.92
CA GLY A 37 8.67 8.23 4.48
C GLY A 37 8.38 7.05 3.56
N ARG A 38 7.71 6.00 4.04
CA ARG A 38 7.27 4.85 3.24
C ARG A 38 5.91 4.35 3.70
N ILE A 39 5.15 3.78 2.78
CA ILE A 39 3.96 2.99 3.08
C ILE A 39 4.44 1.60 3.45
N GLU A 40 4.15 1.15 4.67
CA GLU A 40 4.39 -0.21 5.15
C GLU A 40 3.07 -0.99 5.07
N ILE A 41 3.12 -2.13 4.39
CA ILE A 41 2.00 -3.07 4.23
C ILE A 41 2.38 -4.33 4.98
N ASP A 42 1.74 -4.53 6.12
CA ASP A 42 1.89 -5.70 6.96
C ASP A 42 0.77 -6.69 6.62
N LEU A 43 1.15 -7.90 6.28
CA LEU A 43 0.23 -9.00 6.02
C LEU A 43 -0.02 -9.82 7.29
N SER A 44 -1.12 -10.58 7.30
CA SER A 44 -1.43 -11.47 8.39
C SER A 44 -0.53 -12.71 8.35
N PHE A 45 -0.40 -13.38 9.50
CA PHE A 45 0.41 -14.60 9.62
C PHE A 45 0.02 -15.67 8.58
N ALA A 46 -1.26 -15.77 8.25
CA ALA A 46 -1.76 -16.70 7.23
C ALA A 46 -1.24 -16.37 5.82
N ALA A 47 -1.16 -15.09 5.44
CA ALA A 47 -0.56 -14.68 4.17
C ALA A 47 0.95 -14.95 4.15
N ASN A 48 1.63 -14.71 5.27
CA ASN A 48 3.05 -15.01 5.40
C ASN A 48 3.34 -16.51 5.30
N MET A 49 2.50 -17.37 5.87
CA MET A 49 2.60 -18.82 5.68
C MET A 49 2.31 -19.28 4.25
N ALA A 50 1.48 -18.54 3.51
CA ALA A 50 1.23 -18.79 2.09
C ALA A 50 2.35 -18.26 1.17
N GLY A 51 3.44 -17.71 1.72
CA GLY A 51 4.60 -17.24 0.98
C GLY A 51 4.53 -15.78 0.52
N TYR A 52 3.47 -15.05 0.87
CA TYR A 52 3.44 -13.60 0.68
C TYR A 52 4.32 -12.92 1.73
N LYS A 53 4.91 -11.77 1.41
CA LYS A 53 5.77 -11.03 2.32
C LYS A 53 5.22 -9.64 2.57
N ASP A 54 5.46 -9.14 3.78
CA ASP A 54 5.26 -7.73 4.11
C ASP A 54 6.01 -6.88 3.09
N SER A 55 5.41 -5.77 2.69
CA SER A 55 5.88 -4.95 1.58
C SER A 55 6.03 -3.49 2.01
N TYR A 56 6.93 -2.74 1.37
CA TYR A 56 6.97 -1.30 1.53
C TYR A 56 7.13 -0.55 0.22
N MET A 57 6.49 0.63 0.17
CA MET A 57 6.59 1.59 -0.93
C MET A 57 7.23 2.88 -0.41
N PRO A 58 8.41 3.29 -0.88
CA PRO A 58 8.97 4.59 -0.54
C PRO A 58 8.06 5.72 -1.04
N LEU A 59 7.97 6.80 -0.28
CA LEU A 59 7.21 7.99 -0.60
C LEU A 59 8.16 9.16 -0.84
N LYS A 60 7.74 10.10 -1.67
CA LYS A 60 8.39 11.40 -1.78
C LYS A 60 8.30 12.11 -0.43
N ALA A 61 9.39 12.75 0.00
CA ALA A 61 9.50 13.36 1.33
C ALA A 61 8.43 14.43 1.59
N ASP A 62 8.03 15.17 0.56
CA ASP A 62 6.98 16.20 0.61
C ASP A 62 5.56 15.62 0.60
N LYS A 63 5.39 14.33 0.27
CA LYS A 63 4.09 13.68 0.12
C LYS A 63 3.68 12.79 1.28
N VAL A 64 4.50 12.68 2.33
CA VAL A 64 4.23 11.80 3.48
C VAL A 64 2.90 12.12 4.17
N SER A 65 2.59 13.41 4.36
CA SER A 65 1.35 13.84 5.00
C SER A 65 0.11 13.52 4.14
N ASP A 66 0.18 13.84 2.86
CA ASP A 66 -0.90 13.58 1.90
C ASP A 66 -1.15 12.08 1.74
N ALA A 67 -0.07 11.30 1.62
CA ALA A 67 -0.13 9.84 1.53
C ALA A 67 -0.75 9.22 2.79
N THR A 68 -0.42 9.75 3.97
CA THR A 68 -1.02 9.28 5.24
C THR A 68 -2.54 9.47 5.24
N THR A 69 -3.00 10.65 4.80
CA THR A 69 -4.43 10.96 4.71
C THR A 69 -5.13 10.06 3.70
N LEU A 70 -4.53 9.87 2.52
CA LEU A 70 -5.07 9.02 1.47
C LEU A 70 -5.15 7.55 1.90
N ILE A 71 -4.08 7.00 2.48
CA ILE A 71 -4.04 5.62 2.96
C ILE A 71 -5.07 5.39 4.07
N ASN A 72 -5.21 6.32 5.03
CA ASN A 72 -6.22 6.18 6.08
C ASN A 72 -7.64 6.14 5.49
N ARG A 73 -7.95 7.04 4.55
CA ARG A 73 -9.22 7.04 3.82
C ARG A 73 -9.46 5.73 3.07
N LEU A 74 -8.44 5.24 2.38
CA LEU A 74 -8.51 3.97 1.64
C LEU A 74 -8.75 2.78 2.57
N MET A 75 -8.03 2.71 3.69
CA MET A 75 -8.19 1.64 4.67
C MET A 75 -9.56 1.66 5.34
N ASP A 76 -10.11 2.84 5.61
CA ASP A 76 -11.47 2.97 6.13
C ASP A 76 -12.52 2.60 5.09
N GLY A 77 -12.29 2.93 3.81
CA GLY A 77 -13.11 2.48 2.69
C GLY A 77 -13.08 0.95 2.57
N LEU A 78 -11.89 0.34 2.58
CA LEU A 78 -11.70 -1.10 2.52
C LEU A 78 -12.44 -1.81 3.65
N LYS A 79 -12.36 -1.32 4.89
CA LYS A 79 -13.13 -1.86 6.04
C LYS A 79 -14.64 -1.84 5.84
N ARG A 80 -15.14 -0.93 5.00
CA ARG A 80 -16.56 -0.81 4.64
C ARG A 80 -16.92 -1.59 3.37
N GLY A 81 -15.97 -2.31 2.77
CA GLY A 81 -16.16 -3.04 1.52
C GLY A 81 -15.98 -2.18 0.26
N SER A 82 -15.51 -0.94 0.38
CA SER A 82 -15.22 -0.08 -0.76
C SER A 82 -13.84 -0.40 -1.33
N THR A 83 -13.77 -0.57 -2.65
CA THR A 83 -12.52 -0.77 -3.39
C THR A 83 -11.87 0.57 -3.74
N PRO A 84 -10.53 0.66 -3.74
CA PRO A 84 -9.81 1.85 -4.20
C PRO A 84 -10.18 2.21 -5.65
N SER A 85 -10.40 3.49 -5.92
CA SER A 85 -10.71 3.98 -7.27
C SER A 85 -9.43 4.23 -8.09
N ASP A 86 -9.59 4.39 -9.40
CA ASP A 86 -8.49 4.72 -10.31
C ASP A 86 -7.83 6.06 -9.95
N ALA A 87 -8.63 7.02 -9.48
CA ALA A 87 -8.12 8.31 -9.01
C ALA A 87 -7.30 8.16 -7.72
N ASP A 88 -7.68 7.25 -6.83
CA ASP A 88 -6.89 6.94 -5.62
C ASP A 88 -5.56 6.29 -5.98
N ALA A 89 -5.59 5.33 -6.92
CA ALA A 89 -4.37 4.68 -7.41
C ALA A 89 -3.44 5.71 -8.05
N GLN A 90 -3.96 6.62 -8.87
CA GLN A 90 -3.18 7.69 -9.50
C GLN A 90 -2.56 8.61 -8.45
N SER A 91 -3.36 9.06 -7.49
CA SER A 91 -2.90 9.94 -6.42
C SER A 91 -1.80 9.28 -5.59
N LEU A 92 -1.94 7.99 -5.27
CA LEU A 92 -0.93 7.24 -4.53
C LEU A 92 0.34 7.05 -5.36
N PHE A 93 0.20 6.71 -6.65
CA PHE A 93 1.32 6.56 -7.57
C PHE A 93 2.16 7.83 -7.68
N ASP A 94 1.51 9.00 -7.77
CA ASP A 94 2.19 10.29 -7.83
C ASP A 94 2.94 10.64 -6.53
N MET A 95 2.55 10.04 -5.40
CA MET A 95 3.20 10.23 -4.10
C MET A 95 4.35 9.25 -3.85
N ILE A 96 4.38 8.11 -4.54
CA ILE A 96 5.43 7.11 -4.43
C ILE A 96 6.73 7.65 -5.04
N ASP A 97 7.84 7.40 -4.35
CA ASP A 97 9.16 7.65 -4.89
C ASP A 97 9.60 6.46 -5.76
N GLN A 98 9.43 6.61 -7.07
CA GLN A 98 9.83 5.59 -8.03
C GLN A 98 11.35 5.44 -8.18
N GLN A 99 12.11 6.48 -7.86
CA GLN A 99 13.57 6.45 -7.92
C GLN A 99 14.13 5.72 -6.70
N GLY A 100 13.36 5.74 -5.60
CA GLY A 100 13.61 4.98 -4.40
C GLY A 100 14.92 5.40 -3.75
N ALA A 101 14.94 6.64 -3.25
CA ALA A 101 15.98 7.15 -2.37
C ALA A 101 16.00 6.42 -1.01
#